data_AF-A0A954RQ07-F1
#
_entry.id   AF-A0A954RQ07-F1
#
_cell.length_a   1.000
_cell.length_b   1.000
_cell.length_c   1.000
_cell.angle_alpha   90.00
_cell.angle_beta   90.00
_cell.angle_gamma   90.00
#
_symmetry.space_group_name_H-M   'P 1'
#
loop_
_entity.id
_entity.type
_entity.pdbx_description
1 polymer ?
#
loop_
_entity_poly.entity_id
_entity_poly.type
_entity_poly.pdbx_seq_one_letter_code
_entity_poly.pdbx_strand_id
1 'polypeptide(L)'
;MIGRVANWSHRQSCGEISLGDKAVTVHLNRPAVGLGGLAPSTTDRVLGIELPDFADPIPASLMVDGYVRQPDLIATYERPGDDHLRVQLDWRYDQQLTQAGACAGLHVWISLQTDRLDSRPLLNVVTELSAATL
;
A
#
# COMPACT_ATOMS: atom_id res chain seq x y z
N MET A 1 11.21 -25.38 -11.01
CA MET A 1 9.99 -24.61 -11.34
C MET A 1 10.44 -23.18 -11.58
N ILE A 2 10.31 -22.66 -12.80
CA ILE A 2 10.72 -21.26 -13.09
C ILE A 2 9.69 -20.39 -12.38
N GLY A 3 10.07 -19.82 -11.24
CA GLY A 3 9.18 -18.99 -10.43
C GLY A 3 8.75 -17.79 -11.25
N ARG A 4 7.44 -17.65 -11.50
CA ARG A 4 6.90 -16.39 -12.01
C ARG A 4 7.28 -15.30 -11.02
N VAL A 5 8.02 -14.30 -11.49
CA VAL A 5 8.29 -13.08 -10.73
C VAL A 5 6.96 -12.37 -10.57
N ALA A 6 6.42 -12.34 -9.35
CA ALA A 6 5.25 -11.54 -9.07
C ALA A 6 5.63 -10.07 -9.21
N ASN A 7 4.89 -9.35 -10.05
CA ASN A 7 5.12 -7.95 -10.35
C ASN A 7 3.82 -7.19 -10.16
N TRP A 8 3.93 -6.00 -9.58
CA TRP A 8 2.83 -5.05 -9.61
C TRP A 8 2.51 -4.64 -11.03
N SER A 9 1.23 -4.52 -11.30
CA SER A 9 0.65 -3.78 -12.40
C SER A 9 -0.14 -2.62 -11.81
N HIS A 10 -0.18 -1.49 -12.53
CA HIS A 10 -0.90 -0.30 -12.07
C HIS A 10 -1.86 0.17 -13.15
N ARG A 11 -3.13 0.37 -12.76
CA ARG A 11 -4.16 0.99 -13.59
C ARG A 11 -4.89 2.04 -12.76
N GLN A 12 -4.77 3.29 -13.20
CA GLN A 12 -5.41 4.45 -12.59
C GLN A 12 -5.01 4.67 -11.12
N SER A 13 -5.83 4.23 -10.16
CA SER A 13 -5.59 4.33 -8.73
C SER A 13 -5.62 2.95 -8.07
N CYS A 14 -5.41 1.89 -8.86
CA CYS A 14 -5.39 0.51 -8.39
C CYS A 14 -4.08 -0.16 -8.80
N GLY A 15 -3.35 -0.67 -7.83
CA GLY A 15 -2.24 -1.58 -8.05
C GLY A 15 -2.69 -3.02 -7.85
N GLU A 16 -2.25 -3.93 -8.70
CA GLU A 16 -2.56 -5.36 -8.60
C GLU A 16 -1.29 -6.19 -8.75
N ILE A 17 -1.13 -7.20 -7.91
CA ILE A 17 -0.07 -8.21 -8.02
C ILE A 17 -0.67 -9.61 -8.00
N SER A 18 -0.19 -10.47 -8.91
CA SER A 18 -0.56 -11.90 -8.92
C SER A 18 0.42 -12.71 -8.07
N LEU A 19 -0.11 -13.42 -7.09
CA LEU A 19 0.62 -14.25 -6.12
C LEU A 19 0.13 -15.71 -6.25
N GLY A 20 0.68 -16.44 -7.22
CA GLY A 20 0.21 -17.79 -7.53
C GLY A 20 -1.18 -17.78 -8.18
N ASP A 21 -2.17 -18.38 -7.52
CA ASP A 21 -3.58 -18.41 -7.89
C ASP A 21 -4.39 -17.25 -7.31
N LYS A 22 -3.79 -16.44 -6.42
CA LYS A 22 -4.41 -15.26 -5.84
C LYS A 22 -3.98 -13.99 -6.57
N ALA A 23 -4.88 -13.00 -6.58
CA ALA A 23 -4.56 -11.63 -6.98
C ALA A 23 -4.83 -10.72 -5.78
N VAL A 24 -3.86 -9.86 -5.47
CA VAL A 24 -3.97 -8.87 -4.40
C VAL A 24 -4.03 -7.50 -5.02
N THR A 25 -4.97 -6.68 -4.55
CA THR A 25 -5.21 -5.33 -5.06
C THR A 25 -4.98 -4.29 -3.96
N VAL A 26 -4.46 -3.13 -4.34
CA VAL A 26 -4.32 -1.96 -3.47
C VAL A 26 -5.01 -0.78 -4.15
N HIS A 27 -5.97 -0.17 -3.46
CA HIS A 27 -6.59 1.07 -3.90
C HIS A 27 -5.77 2.26 -3.37
N LEU A 28 -5.00 2.90 -4.25
CA LEU A 28 -4.12 4.01 -3.90
C LEU A 28 -4.88 5.22 -3.37
N ASN A 29 -6.14 5.42 -3.78
CA ASN A 29 -7.00 6.47 -3.24
C ASN A 29 -7.79 6.05 -1.99
N ARG A 30 -7.63 4.81 -1.51
CA ARG A 30 -8.27 4.30 -0.29
C ARG A 30 -7.29 3.44 0.51
N PRO A 31 -6.13 4.00 0.94
CA PRO A 31 -5.10 3.23 1.63
C PRO A 31 -5.62 2.62 2.95
N ALA A 32 -6.65 3.20 3.55
CA ALA A 32 -7.30 2.69 4.75
C ALA A 32 -7.97 1.31 4.57
N VAL A 33 -8.34 0.94 3.34
CA VAL A 33 -8.93 -0.37 3.02
C VAL A 33 -7.87 -1.48 3.08
N GLY A 34 -6.59 -1.15 2.84
CA GLY A 34 -5.50 -2.13 2.82
C GLY A 34 -5.51 -3.02 1.58
N LEU A 35 -4.97 -4.24 1.73
CA LEU A 35 -4.89 -5.24 0.68
C LEU A 35 -6.24 -5.92 0.43
N GLY A 36 -6.79 -5.77 -0.78
CA GLY A 36 -7.96 -6.50 -1.25
C GLY A 36 -7.61 -7.83 -1.92
N GLY A 37 -8.63 -8.69 -2.13
CA GLY A 37 -8.50 -9.94 -2.89
C GLY A 37 -7.94 -11.15 -2.11
N LEU A 38 -7.71 -11.01 -0.80
CA LEU A 38 -7.15 -12.08 0.04
C LEU A 38 -8.15 -13.18 0.42
N ALA A 39 -9.44 -12.83 0.60
CA ALA A 39 -10.57 -13.75 0.77
C ALA A 39 -11.92 -13.10 0.36
N PRO A 40 -12.94 -13.88 -0.06
CA PRO A 40 -14.24 -13.35 -0.49
C PRO A 40 -15.12 -12.75 0.63
N SER A 41 -14.80 -13.02 1.91
CA SER A 41 -15.71 -12.79 3.03
C SER A 41 -15.12 -11.97 4.17
N THR A 42 -13.94 -11.37 4.01
CA THR A 42 -13.29 -10.67 5.12
C THR A 42 -13.31 -9.16 4.92
N THR A 43 -13.66 -8.46 6.00
CA THR A 43 -13.42 -7.02 6.18
C THR A 43 -11.96 -6.76 6.57
N ASP A 44 -11.04 -7.63 6.16
CA ASP A 44 -9.65 -7.56 6.61
C ASP A 44 -8.99 -6.31 6.04
N ARG A 45 -8.51 -5.45 6.94
CA ARG A 45 -7.72 -4.26 6.60
C ARG A 45 -6.24 -4.61 6.67
N VAL A 46 -5.84 -5.67 5.98
CA VAL A 46 -4.44 -6.13 6.00
C VAL A 46 -3.57 -5.01 5.43
N LEU A 47 -2.63 -4.52 6.22
CA LEU A 47 -1.78 -3.38 5.86
C LEU A 47 -2.60 -2.14 5.45
N GLY A 48 -3.73 -1.91 6.12
CA GLY A 48 -4.48 -0.65 6.05
C GLY A 48 -3.65 0.52 6.59
N ILE A 49 -3.75 1.67 5.92
CA ILE A 49 -3.03 2.88 6.33
C ILE A 49 -4.03 4.03 6.38
N GLU A 50 -4.30 4.49 7.59
CA GLU A 50 -5.15 5.65 7.82
C GLU A 50 -4.30 6.91 7.72
N LEU A 51 -4.73 7.85 6.89
CA LEU A 51 -4.13 9.17 6.84
C LEU A 51 -5.18 10.14 7.40
N PRO A 52 -5.21 10.42 8.72
CA PRO A 52 -6.34 11.11 9.37
C PRO A 52 -6.61 12.52 8.83
N ASP A 53 -5.57 13.16 8.28
CA ASP A 53 -5.66 14.48 7.68
C ASP A 53 -6.19 14.46 6.24
N PHE A 54 -6.43 13.28 5.67
CA PHE A 54 -6.92 13.08 4.32
C PHE A 54 -8.36 12.57 4.36
N ALA A 55 -9.15 12.99 3.37
CA ALA A 55 -10.44 12.37 3.13
C ALA A 55 -10.26 10.92 2.65
N ASP A 56 -11.26 10.07 2.89
CA ASP A 56 -11.35 8.72 2.35
C ASP A 56 -12.62 8.57 1.50
N PRO A 57 -12.53 8.38 0.17
CA PRO A 57 -11.30 8.28 -0.63
C PRO A 57 -10.51 9.59 -0.70
N ILE A 58 -9.19 9.46 -0.83
CA ILE A 58 -8.27 10.57 -1.07
C ILE A 58 -8.59 11.16 -2.45
N PRO A 59 -8.91 12.47 -2.53
CA PRO A 59 -9.11 13.18 -3.80
C PRO A 59 -7.91 13.02 -4.74
N ALA A 60 -8.18 12.82 -6.03
CA ALA A 60 -7.13 12.69 -7.05
C ALA A 60 -6.20 13.91 -7.10
N SER A 61 -6.69 15.10 -6.75
CA SER A 61 -5.89 16.33 -6.67
C SER A 61 -4.81 16.31 -5.59
N LEU A 62 -4.91 15.41 -4.61
CA LEU A 62 -3.94 15.26 -3.51
C LEU A 62 -3.01 14.07 -3.74
N MET A 63 -3.28 13.19 -4.71
CA MET A 63 -2.40 12.10 -5.10
C MET A 63 -1.44 12.61 -6.17
N VAL A 64 -0.22 12.96 -5.76
CA VAL A 64 0.83 13.52 -6.62
C VAL A 64 1.25 12.51 -7.66
N ASP A 65 1.49 11.27 -7.22
CA ASP A 65 2.00 10.20 -8.07
C ASP A 65 1.44 8.85 -7.64
N GLY A 66 1.29 7.97 -8.62
CA GLY A 66 0.97 6.55 -8.44
C GLY A 66 1.63 5.74 -9.55
N TYR A 67 2.60 4.89 -9.22
CA TYR A 67 3.37 4.16 -10.23
C TYR A 67 3.99 2.87 -9.68
N VAL A 68 4.48 2.04 -10.60
CA VAL A 68 5.25 0.83 -10.26
C VAL A 68 6.73 1.12 -10.47
N ARG A 69 7.53 0.89 -9.43
CA ARG A 69 8.98 0.82 -9.50
C ARG A 69 9.39 -0.53 -8.94
N GLN A 70 9.39 -1.54 -9.82
CA GLN A 70 9.58 -2.94 -9.44
C GLN A 70 10.72 -3.12 -8.42
N PRO A 71 10.49 -3.85 -7.31
CA PRO A 71 9.33 -4.68 -6.98
C PRO A 71 8.19 -3.92 -6.25
N ASP A 72 8.15 -2.59 -6.34
CA ASP A 72 7.32 -1.76 -5.49
C ASP A 72 6.17 -1.08 -6.25
N LEU A 73 5.03 -0.91 -5.57
CA LEU A 73 3.93 -0.04 -5.95
C LEU A 73 3.99 1.19 -5.06
N ILE A 74 4.10 2.37 -5.67
CA ILE A 74 4.30 3.63 -4.97
C ILE A 74 3.07 4.51 -5.14
N ALA A 75 2.65 5.15 -4.05
CA ALA A 75 1.76 6.31 -4.10
C ALA A 75 2.31 7.43 -3.22
N THR A 76 2.26 8.66 -3.75
CA THR A 76 2.69 9.87 -3.04
C THR A 76 1.52 10.83 -2.94
N TYR A 77 1.32 11.41 -1.76
CA TYR A 77 0.23 12.32 -1.46
C TYR A 77 0.74 13.64 -0.89
N GLU A 78 0.13 14.75 -1.31
CA GLU A 78 0.29 16.07 -0.71
C GLU A 78 -0.72 16.23 0.44
N ARG A 79 -0.24 16.68 1.61
CA ARG A 79 -1.12 16.87 2.77
C ARG A 79 -2.07 18.06 2.53
N PRO A 80 -3.37 17.91 2.80
CA PRO A 80 -4.31 19.02 2.71
C PRO A 80 -3.88 20.20 3.59
N GLY A 81 -3.72 21.37 2.98
CA GLY A 81 -3.38 22.61 3.69
C GLY A 81 -1.91 22.72 4.11
N ASP A 82 -1.04 21.80 3.68
CA ASP A 82 0.39 21.78 4.01
C ASP A 82 1.20 21.19 2.83
N ASP A 83 1.55 22.05 1.87
CA ASP A 83 2.31 21.69 0.66
C ASP A 83 3.79 21.31 0.94
N HIS A 84 4.22 21.56 2.17
CA HIS A 84 5.55 21.26 2.68
C HIS A 84 5.69 19.82 3.20
N LEU A 85 4.57 19.09 3.36
CA LEU A 85 4.53 17.72 3.86
C LEU A 85 3.90 16.77 2.83
N ARG A 86 4.67 15.77 2.44
CA ARG A 86 4.22 14.67 1.58
C ARG A 86 4.28 13.33 2.31
N VAL A 87 3.32 12.48 2.03
CA VAL A 87 3.29 11.09 2.51
C VAL A 87 3.51 10.19 1.31
N GLN A 88 4.52 9.31 1.35
CA GLN A 88 4.73 8.28 0.34
C GLN A 88 4.54 6.90 0.96
N LEU A 89 3.70 6.09 0.32
CA LEU A 89 3.45 4.70 0.67
C LEU A 89 4.04 3.80 -0.41
N ASP A 90 4.80 2.80 0.00
CA ASP A 90 5.51 1.87 -0.88
C ASP A 90 5.13 0.43 -0.53
N TRP A 91 4.29 -0.21 -1.35
CA TRP A 91 3.93 -1.62 -1.19
C TRP A 91 4.91 -2.49 -1.97
N ARG A 92 5.77 -3.19 -1.26
CA ARG A 92 6.85 -4.01 -1.82
C ARG A 92 6.53 -5.49 -1.72
N TYR A 93 6.63 -6.20 -2.83
CA TYR A 93 6.63 -7.66 -2.81
C TYR A 93 7.99 -8.20 -2.33
N ASP A 94 7.96 -9.07 -1.32
CA ASP A 94 9.14 -9.74 -0.77
C ASP A 94 9.24 -11.18 -1.27
N GLN A 95 10.14 -11.38 -2.23
CA GLN A 95 10.45 -12.70 -2.78
C GLN A 95 11.21 -13.62 -1.83
N GLN A 96 11.96 -13.07 -0.87
CA GLN A 96 12.77 -13.87 0.06
C GLN A 96 11.87 -14.63 1.03
N LEU A 97 10.78 -14.00 1.50
CA LEU A 97 9.78 -14.68 2.33
C LEU A 97 9.13 -15.85 1.58
N THR A 98 8.86 -15.70 0.29
CA THR A 98 8.36 -16.80 -0.54
C THR A 98 9.38 -17.93 -0.68
N GLN A 99 10.67 -17.61 -0.86
CA GLN A 99 11.74 -18.61 -0.88
C GLN A 99 11.88 -19.36 0.45
N ALA A 100 11.53 -18.72 1.57
CA ALA A 100 11.54 -19.32 2.91
C ALA A 100 10.29 -20.19 3.21
N GLY A 101 9.38 -20.36 2.24
CA GLY A 101 8.20 -21.23 2.36
C GLY A 101 6.88 -20.51 2.64
N ALA A 102 6.86 -19.17 2.69
CA ALA A 102 5.60 -18.42 2.76
C ALA A 102 4.90 -18.42 1.38
N CYS A 103 3.56 -18.40 1.37
CA CYS A 103 2.81 -18.28 0.11
C CYS A 103 3.07 -16.93 -0.60
N ALA A 104 3.26 -15.85 0.17
CA ALA A 104 3.65 -14.52 -0.30
C ALA A 104 4.20 -13.67 0.86
N GLY A 105 5.04 -12.68 0.54
CA GLY A 105 5.48 -11.64 1.47
C GLY A 105 5.21 -10.24 0.89
N LEU A 106 4.63 -9.35 1.70
CA LEU A 106 4.37 -7.96 1.32
C LEU A 106 4.81 -7.04 2.47
N HIS A 107 5.61 -6.03 2.14
CA HIS A 107 6.03 -4.99 3.08
C HIS A 107 5.37 -3.67 2.67
N VAL A 108 5.00 -2.84 3.64
CA VAL A 108 4.67 -1.44 3.36
C VAL A 108 5.69 -0.53 4.03
N TRP A 109 6.28 0.33 3.22
CA TRP A 109 7.18 1.37 3.66
C TRP A 109 6.42 2.68 3.65
N ILE A 110 6.56 3.45 4.72
CA ILE A 110 5.89 4.73 4.88
C ILE A 110 6.99 5.78 5.04
N SER A 111 6.99 6.76 4.16
CA SER A 111 7.92 7.90 4.22
C SER A 111 7.14 9.19 4.40
N LEU A 112 7.48 9.95 5.43
CA LEU A 112 7.04 11.32 5.62
C LEU A 112 8.14 12.22 5.10
N GLN A 113 7.85 12.99 4.05
CA GLN A 113 8.79 13.87 3.38
C GLN A 113 8.45 15.31 3.75
N THR A 114 9.40 16.00 4.36
CA THR A 114 9.25 17.38 4.79
C THR A 114 10.35 18.21 4.13
N ASP A 115 10.04 19.44 3.75
CA ASP A 115 11.07 20.39 3.31
C ASP A 115 11.81 21.06 4.50
N ARG A 116 11.20 20.99 5.69
CA ARG A 116 11.72 21.54 6.94
C ARG A 116 12.11 20.45 7.94
N LEU A 117 13.25 20.65 8.59
CA LEU A 117 13.81 19.78 9.62
C LEU A 117 13.05 19.85 10.96
N ASP A 118 12.28 20.92 11.21
CA ASP A 118 11.57 21.16 12.48
C ASP A 118 10.07 20.80 12.43
N SER A 119 9.61 20.23 11.32
CA SER A 119 8.25 19.71 11.20
C SER A 119 8.02 18.54 12.18
N ARG A 120 6.80 18.45 12.70
CA ARG A 120 6.35 17.35 13.57
C ARG A 120 5.24 16.55 12.87
N PRO A 121 5.53 15.89 11.74
CA PRO A 121 4.51 15.16 11.02
C PRO A 121 4.04 13.95 11.85
N LEU A 122 2.75 13.64 11.77
CA LEU A 122 2.14 12.51 12.45
C LEU A 122 1.44 11.61 11.44
N LEU A 123 1.56 10.30 11.61
CA LEU A 123 0.82 9.32 10.83
C LEU A 123 0.35 8.18 11.73
N ASN A 124 -0.89 7.75 11.53
CA ASN A 124 -1.45 6.58 12.20
C ASN A 124 -1.45 5.38 11.24
N VAL A 125 -1.06 4.21 11.73
CA VAL A 125 -1.05 2.99 10.92
C VAL A 125 -1.93 1.97 11.64
N VAL A 126 -2.91 1.41 10.93
CA VAL A 126 -3.86 0.46 11.49
C VAL A 126 -3.89 -0.76 10.57
N THR A 127 -3.27 -1.83 11.02
CA THR A 127 -3.38 -3.13 10.34
C THR A 127 -4.24 -4.05 11.16
N GLU A 128 -5.25 -4.63 10.52
CA GLU A 128 -6.09 -5.66 11.12
C GLU A 128 -6.03 -6.89 10.24
N LEU A 129 -5.69 -8.02 10.86
CA LEU A 129 -5.84 -9.33 10.25
C LEU A 129 -6.84 -10.06 11.15
N SER A 130 -8.07 -10.25 10.67
CA SER A 130 -8.94 -11.18 11.36
C SER A 130 -8.32 -12.56 11.21
N ALA A 131 -8.25 -13.32 12.29
CA ALA A 131 -7.87 -14.73 12.23
C ALA A 131 -8.99 -15.50 11.54
N ALA A 132 -9.12 -15.36 10.22
CA ALA A 132 -9.75 -16.38 9.42
C ALA A 132 -8.77 -17.55 9.40
N THR A 133 -9.13 -18.63 10.11
CA THR A 133 -8.46 -19.91 10.01
C THR A 133 -8.31 -20.26 8.53
N LEU A 134 -7.09 -20.17 8.01
CA LEU A 134 -6.73 -20.69 6.68
C LEU A 134 -6.89 -22.21 6.66
#